data_AF-A0A2D5E491-F1
#
_entry.id   AF-A0A2D5E491-F1
#
_cell.length_a   1.000
_cell.length_b   1.000
_cell.length_c   1.000
_cell.angle_alpha   90.00
_cell.angle_beta   90.00
_cell.angle_gamma   90.00
#
_symmetry.space_group_name_H-M   'P 1'
#
loop_
_entity.id
_entity.type
_entity.pdbx_description
1 polymer ?
#
loop_
_entity_poly.entity_id
_entity_poly.type
_entity_poly.pdbx_seq_one_letter_code
_entity_poly.pdbx_strand_id
1 'polypeptide(L)'
;MFDNRLPVFLPLFSASMLFFAASGNSRADVLTVDDDDPAADFATIQEAVDAAAEGDRIEVGPGYYFADSKSLVPVVVIDGKSIEIVAINVDPAMTVIAGQGIRRCVEWSDADGSCKLDGFTLDSGYSDTDGGGLLIDRSAVEVQGCVFEGCTAVGSGGAIASISETALPPIARNCRFVANTAGVSGGGIDADGGFDLFDCVFENDTSELYGGGIHVSGDPFGKSNYSIVQNCEFHRCESKYGGG
;
A
#
# COMPACT_ATOMS: atom_id res chain seq x y z
N MET A 1 59.18 60.05 16.01
CA MET A 1 58.47 60.15 17.30
C MET A 1 57.03 59.77 17.00
N PHE A 2 56.53 58.76 17.70
CA PHE A 2 55.39 57.88 17.41
C PHE A 2 54.14 58.54 16.81
N ASP A 3 53.57 57.92 15.77
CA ASP A 3 52.14 58.06 15.50
C ASP A 3 51.51 56.70 15.16
N ASN A 4 50.39 56.47 15.83
CA ASN A 4 49.68 55.24 16.09
C ASN A 4 48.83 54.82 14.90
N ARG A 5 48.96 53.56 14.45
CA ARG A 5 47.85 52.87 13.78
C ARG A 5 47.70 51.47 14.35
N LEU A 6 46.84 51.37 15.35
CA LEU A 6 46.24 50.12 15.81
C LEU A 6 45.41 49.51 14.67
N PRO A 7 45.41 48.18 14.48
CA PRO A 7 44.47 47.54 13.57
C PRO A 7 43.06 47.59 14.19
N VAL A 8 42.09 48.05 13.39
CA VAL A 8 40.67 48.03 13.72
C VAL A 8 40.21 46.58 13.72
N PHE A 9 39.89 46.04 14.90
CA PHE A 9 39.10 44.82 15.03
C PHE A 9 37.64 45.15 14.70
N LEU A 10 37.14 44.66 13.57
CA LEU A 10 35.70 44.58 13.31
C LEU A 10 35.17 43.33 14.02
N PRO A 11 34.16 43.43 14.92
CA PRO A 11 33.48 42.24 15.39
C PRO A 11 32.59 41.71 14.25
N LEU A 12 32.80 40.46 13.84
CA LEU A 12 31.81 39.70 13.08
C LEU A 12 30.58 39.52 13.98
N PHE A 13 29.56 40.36 13.76
CA PHE A 13 28.21 40.02 14.19
C PHE A 13 27.74 38.86 13.31
N SER A 14 27.79 37.64 13.88
CA SER A 14 27.07 36.49 13.36
C SER A 14 25.59 36.86 13.30
N ALA A 15 25.08 37.10 12.10
CA ALA A 15 23.65 37.15 11.86
C ALA A 15 23.15 35.72 12.05
N SER A 16 22.65 35.44 13.26
CA SER A 16 21.81 34.27 13.51
C SER A 16 20.62 34.37 12.57
N MET A 17 20.68 33.64 11.47
CA MET A 17 19.58 33.48 10.53
C MET A 17 18.50 32.67 11.27
N LEU A 18 17.60 33.40 11.93
CA LEU A 18 16.41 32.83 12.53
C LEU A 18 15.53 32.37 11.37
N PHE A 19 15.61 31.09 11.01
CA PHE A 19 14.62 30.47 10.15
C PHE A 19 13.30 30.48 10.92
N PHE A 20 12.47 31.49 10.64
CA PHE A 20 11.03 31.32 10.80
C PHE A 20 10.63 30.28 9.76
N ALA A 21 10.48 29.03 10.20
CA ALA A 21 9.63 28.09 9.50
C ALA A 21 8.23 28.72 9.51
N ALA A 22 7.87 29.37 8.41
CA ALA A 22 6.48 29.67 8.14
C ALA A 22 5.79 28.31 8.12
N SER A 23 4.94 28.04 9.11
CA SER A 23 3.94 26.98 9.02
C SER A 23 2.96 27.39 7.94
N GLY A 24 3.40 27.25 6.68
CA GLY A 24 2.49 27.14 5.57
C GLY A 24 1.67 25.90 5.84
N ASN A 25 0.34 26.02 5.74
CA ASN A 25 -0.48 24.85 5.43
C ASN A 25 0.14 24.24 4.17
N SER A 26 0.92 23.17 4.30
CA SER A 26 1.37 22.42 3.14
C SER A 26 0.10 21.87 2.52
N ARG A 27 -0.19 22.34 1.31
CA ARG A 27 -1.11 21.60 0.45
C ARG A 27 -0.42 20.27 0.18
N ALA A 28 -1.18 19.17 0.15
CA ALA A 28 -0.70 17.91 -0.39
C ALA A 28 0.05 18.18 -1.71
N ASP A 29 1.30 17.72 -1.77
CA ASP A 29 2.11 17.78 -2.97
C ASP A 29 1.80 16.56 -3.85
N VAL A 30 2.10 16.70 -5.14
CA VAL A 30 1.99 15.61 -6.11
C VAL A 30 3.40 15.22 -6.50
N LEU A 31 3.76 13.96 -6.26
CA LEU A 31 5.02 13.36 -6.66
C LEU A 31 4.77 12.44 -7.86
N THR A 32 5.63 12.50 -8.87
CA THR A 32 5.50 11.69 -10.08
C THR A 32 6.51 10.55 -10.11
N VAL A 33 6.07 9.37 -10.54
CA VAL A 33 6.90 8.16 -10.68
C VAL A 33 6.77 7.62 -12.09
N ASP A 34 7.89 7.40 -12.77
CA ASP A 34 7.94 6.73 -14.07
C ASP A 34 9.34 6.12 -14.27
N ASP A 35 9.41 4.84 -14.69
CA ASP A 35 10.70 4.16 -14.88
C ASP A 35 11.35 4.44 -16.24
N ASP A 36 10.61 5.05 -17.17
CA ASP A 36 11.08 5.40 -18.51
C ASP A 36 10.97 6.90 -18.88
N ASP A 37 10.25 7.71 -18.10
CA ASP A 37 10.20 9.18 -18.27
C ASP A 37 11.20 9.93 -17.36
N PRO A 38 12.29 10.53 -17.91
CA PRO A 38 13.24 11.31 -17.14
C PRO A 38 12.67 12.63 -16.58
N ALA A 39 11.44 13.01 -16.94
CA ALA A 39 10.74 14.15 -16.37
C ALA A 39 10.03 13.83 -15.04
N ALA A 40 9.83 12.54 -14.71
CA ALA A 40 9.27 12.14 -13.43
C ALA A 40 10.21 12.47 -12.27
N ASP A 41 9.63 12.78 -11.10
CA ASP A 41 10.42 13.12 -9.90
C ASP A 41 11.22 11.91 -9.40
N PHE A 42 10.69 10.70 -9.57
CA PHE A 42 11.29 9.44 -9.11
C PHE A 42 11.17 8.34 -10.16
N ALA A 43 12.13 7.41 -10.15
CA ALA A 43 12.12 6.23 -11.03
C ALA A 43 11.39 5.04 -10.40
N THR A 44 11.26 5.02 -9.07
CA THR A 44 10.62 3.93 -8.34
C THR A 44 9.54 4.44 -7.39
N ILE A 45 8.52 3.60 -7.15
CA ILE A 45 7.44 3.92 -6.21
C ILE A 45 8.00 4.08 -4.78
N GLN A 46 8.96 3.25 -4.38
CA GLN A 46 9.55 3.34 -3.04
C GLN A 46 10.28 4.67 -2.82
N GLU A 47 11.03 5.18 -3.79
CA GLU A 47 11.72 6.48 -3.65
C GLU A 47 10.71 7.63 -3.46
N ALA A 48 9.59 7.60 -4.18
CA ALA A 48 8.51 8.57 -3.99
C ALA A 48 7.84 8.41 -2.63
N VAL A 49 7.59 7.18 -2.18
CA VAL A 49 7.06 6.90 -0.83
C VAL A 49 8.02 7.42 0.23
N ASP A 50 9.33 7.22 0.10
CA ASP A 50 10.32 7.69 1.05
C ASP A 50 10.31 9.23 1.16
N ALA A 51 10.13 9.93 0.03
CA ALA A 51 10.07 11.39 -0.04
C ALA A 51 8.73 12.00 0.38
N ALA A 52 7.63 11.27 0.26
CA ALA A 52 6.28 11.76 0.55
C ALA A 52 6.08 12.14 2.02
N ALA A 53 5.31 13.21 2.23
CA ALA A 53 4.78 13.64 3.51
C ALA A 53 3.28 13.28 3.65
N GLU A 54 2.73 13.46 4.85
CA GLU A 54 1.31 13.21 5.12
C GLU A 54 0.39 13.96 4.16
N GLY A 55 -0.54 13.22 3.55
CA GLY A 55 -1.54 13.72 2.62
C GLY A 55 -1.07 13.85 1.17
N ASP A 56 0.20 13.59 0.86
CA ASP A 56 0.72 13.66 -0.51
C ASP A 56 0.09 12.60 -1.42
N ARG A 57 0.14 12.89 -2.72
CA ARG A 57 -0.31 12.00 -3.79
C ARG A 57 0.86 11.61 -4.68
N ILE A 58 1.05 10.32 -4.88
CA ILE A 58 2.02 9.73 -5.78
C ILE A 58 1.30 9.28 -7.04
N GLU A 59 1.65 9.89 -8.17
CA GLU A 59 1.13 9.58 -9.50
C GLU A 59 2.13 8.71 -10.27
N VAL A 60 1.72 7.48 -10.58
CA VAL A 60 2.60 6.46 -11.16
C VAL A 60 2.24 6.21 -12.62
N GLY A 61 3.23 6.37 -13.51
CA GLY A 61 3.15 6.08 -14.93
C GLY A 61 2.91 4.59 -15.23
N PRO A 62 2.58 4.25 -16.50
CA PRO A 62 2.62 2.87 -16.97
C PRO A 62 4.02 2.28 -16.79
N GLY A 63 4.13 1.07 -16.26
CA GLY A 63 5.43 0.47 -15.98
C GLY A 63 5.32 -0.86 -15.25
N TYR A 64 6.48 -1.53 -15.11
CA TYR A 64 6.60 -2.78 -14.38
C TYR A 64 7.58 -2.60 -13.20
N TYR A 65 7.03 -2.30 -12.03
CA TYR A 65 7.78 -1.92 -10.83
C TYR A 65 8.06 -3.15 -9.95
N PHE A 66 9.33 -3.39 -9.64
CA PHE A 66 9.77 -4.50 -8.78
C PHE A 66 10.95 -4.05 -7.91
N ALA A 67 11.10 -4.65 -6.73
CA ALA A 67 12.25 -4.39 -5.87
C ALA A 67 13.53 -5.02 -6.47
N ASP A 68 14.67 -4.42 -6.15
CA ASP A 68 15.96 -4.93 -6.62
C ASP A 68 16.22 -6.40 -6.20
N SER A 69 17.03 -7.08 -7.01
CA SER A 69 17.07 -8.55 -7.13
C SER A 69 17.58 -9.35 -5.92
N LYS A 70 17.77 -8.75 -4.73
CA LYS A 70 18.38 -9.46 -3.57
C LYS A 70 17.70 -9.27 -2.23
N SER A 71 16.66 -8.45 -2.15
CA SER A 71 15.95 -8.21 -0.90
C SER A 71 14.61 -8.95 -0.87
N LEU A 72 14.33 -9.61 0.26
CA LEU A 72 13.01 -10.22 0.57
C LEU A 72 12.01 -9.18 1.07
N VAL A 73 12.40 -7.90 1.11
CA VAL A 73 11.49 -6.79 1.45
C VAL A 73 10.39 -6.68 0.40
N PRO A 74 9.19 -6.19 0.77
CA PRO A 74 8.12 -5.86 -0.17
C PRO A 74 8.60 -4.90 -1.28
N VAL A 75 7.90 -4.86 -2.42
CA VAL A 75 8.21 -3.91 -3.50
C VAL A 75 8.00 -2.47 -3.05
N VAL A 76 6.92 -2.23 -2.30
CA VAL A 76 6.60 -0.93 -1.71
C VAL A 76 6.27 -1.12 -0.24
N VAL A 77 6.92 -0.36 0.63
CA VAL A 77 6.69 -0.31 2.07
C VAL A 77 6.28 1.10 2.45
N ILE A 78 5.06 1.23 2.98
CA ILE A 78 4.49 2.47 3.51
C ILE A 78 4.33 2.29 5.02
N ASP A 79 5.17 2.97 5.80
CA ASP A 79 5.14 2.89 7.26
C ASP A 79 4.79 4.24 7.87
N GLY A 80 3.65 4.30 8.57
CA GLY A 80 3.19 5.48 9.30
C GLY A 80 2.70 6.63 8.43
N LYS A 81 2.52 6.43 7.12
CA LYS A 81 2.15 7.49 6.16
C LYS A 81 0.73 7.35 5.64
N SER A 82 0.00 8.46 5.66
CA SER A 82 -1.34 8.58 5.07
C SER A 82 -1.25 9.31 3.73
N ILE A 83 -1.07 8.54 2.66
CA ILE A 83 -0.83 9.04 1.30
C ILE A 83 -1.76 8.36 0.29
N GLU A 84 -1.86 8.95 -0.90
CA GLU A 84 -2.50 8.32 -2.05
C GLU A 84 -1.44 7.85 -3.05
N ILE A 85 -1.53 6.60 -3.52
CA ILE A 85 -0.71 6.07 -4.60
C ILE A 85 -1.66 5.68 -5.73
N VAL A 86 -1.53 6.33 -6.89
CA VAL A 86 -2.49 6.21 -8.00
C VAL A 86 -1.77 6.03 -9.32
N ALA A 87 -2.14 4.98 -10.06
CA ALA A 87 -1.75 4.83 -11.45
C ALA A 87 -2.46 5.91 -12.30
N ILE A 88 -1.72 6.62 -13.15
CA ILE A 88 -2.31 7.67 -14.00
C ILE A 88 -3.04 7.12 -15.23
N ASN A 89 -2.95 5.80 -15.46
CA ASN A 89 -3.65 5.12 -16.56
C ASN A 89 -4.98 4.53 -16.08
N VAL A 90 -5.92 4.36 -17.00
CA VAL A 90 -7.26 3.80 -16.74
C VAL A 90 -7.25 2.27 -16.76
N ASP A 91 -6.28 1.64 -17.44
CA ASP A 91 -6.15 0.18 -17.50
C ASP A 91 -5.12 -0.32 -16.46
N PRO A 92 -5.55 -1.05 -15.40
CA PRO A 92 -4.63 -1.52 -14.36
C PRO A 92 -3.58 -2.52 -14.88
N ALA A 93 -3.77 -3.13 -16.05
CA ALA A 93 -2.76 -3.99 -16.66
C ALA A 93 -1.50 -3.22 -17.11
N MET A 94 -1.57 -1.88 -17.17
CA MET A 94 -0.47 -1.04 -17.64
C MET A 94 0.49 -0.60 -16.54
N THR A 95 0.10 -0.69 -15.26
CA THR A 95 0.92 -0.29 -14.12
C THR A 95 0.98 -1.42 -13.11
N VAL A 96 2.07 -2.18 -13.13
CA VAL A 96 2.23 -3.42 -12.37
C VAL A 96 3.21 -3.24 -11.22
N ILE A 97 2.82 -3.66 -10.02
CA ILE A 97 3.71 -3.85 -8.87
C ILE A 97 3.95 -5.36 -8.73
N ALA A 98 5.16 -5.82 -9.03
CA ALA A 98 5.46 -7.24 -9.19
C ALA A 98 6.29 -7.81 -8.03
N GLY A 99 5.67 -8.72 -7.28
CA GLY A 99 6.32 -9.48 -6.20
C GLY A 99 7.22 -10.62 -6.70
N GLN A 100 7.15 -10.96 -7.99
CA GLN A 100 8.02 -11.93 -8.68
C GLN A 100 8.02 -13.35 -8.05
N GLY A 101 7.00 -13.68 -7.26
CA GLY A 101 6.86 -14.94 -6.53
C GLY A 101 7.82 -15.10 -5.35
N ILE A 102 8.49 -14.03 -4.91
CA ILE A 102 9.53 -14.09 -3.87
C ILE A 102 9.33 -13.09 -2.72
N ARG A 103 8.44 -12.10 -2.88
CA ARG A 103 8.17 -11.04 -1.90
C ARG A 103 6.76 -10.50 -2.06
N ARG A 104 6.29 -9.79 -1.04
CA ARG A 104 5.03 -9.06 -1.09
C ARG A 104 5.10 -7.91 -2.10
N CYS A 105 3.98 -7.58 -2.74
CA CYS A 105 3.94 -6.40 -3.59
C CYS A 105 3.94 -5.13 -2.73
N VAL A 106 2.97 -4.97 -1.83
CA VAL A 106 2.82 -3.75 -1.02
C VAL A 106 2.63 -4.10 0.45
N GLU A 107 3.30 -3.39 1.34
CA GLU A 107 3.05 -3.40 2.79
C GLU A 107 2.66 -2.00 3.24
N TRP A 108 1.53 -1.89 3.95
CA TRP A 108 1.04 -0.63 4.49
C TRP A 108 0.77 -0.78 5.99
N SER A 109 1.56 -0.09 6.80
CA SER A 109 1.51 -0.16 8.26
C SER A 109 1.27 1.19 8.92
N ASP A 110 0.59 1.16 10.07
CA ASP A 110 0.58 2.24 11.07
C ASP A 110 0.07 3.62 10.58
N ALA A 111 -0.78 3.66 9.56
CA ALA A 111 -1.36 4.90 9.05
C ALA A 111 -2.68 5.26 9.75
N ASP A 112 -2.82 6.51 10.19
CA ASP A 112 -3.97 7.01 10.94
C ASP A 112 -4.92 7.93 10.14
N GLY A 113 -4.58 8.22 8.88
CA GLY A 113 -5.32 9.08 7.98
C GLY A 113 -5.81 8.38 6.70
N SER A 114 -6.05 9.19 5.66
CA SER A 114 -6.55 8.71 4.36
C SER A 114 -5.45 7.99 3.60
N CYS A 115 -5.67 6.72 3.27
CA CYS A 115 -4.75 5.87 2.53
C CYS A 115 -5.43 5.34 1.28
N LYS A 116 -4.81 5.47 0.10
CA LYS A 116 -5.40 4.99 -1.15
C LYS A 116 -4.37 4.28 -2.04
N LEU A 117 -4.78 3.14 -2.61
CA LEU A 117 -4.09 2.45 -3.69
C LEU A 117 -5.05 2.29 -4.87
N ASP A 118 -4.77 2.93 -6.01
CA ASP A 118 -5.73 3.05 -7.12
C ASP A 118 -5.13 2.67 -8.47
N GLY A 119 -5.75 1.70 -9.17
CA GLY A 119 -5.47 1.40 -10.57
C GLY A 119 -4.24 0.54 -10.87
N PHE A 120 -3.79 -0.29 -9.92
CA PHE A 120 -2.60 -1.15 -10.10
C PHE A 120 -2.95 -2.62 -10.35
N THR A 121 -2.08 -3.32 -11.07
CA THR A 121 -1.99 -4.79 -10.96
C THR A 121 -0.91 -5.15 -9.94
N LEU A 122 -1.26 -5.90 -8.91
CA LEU A 122 -0.35 -6.53 -7.97
C LEU A 122 -0.15 -7.97 -8.43
N ASP A 123 1.02 -8.24 -9.02
CA ASP A 123 1.31 -9.50 -9.70
C ASP A 123 2.27 -10.38 -8.90
N SER A 124 1.89 -11.64 -8.75
CA SER A 124 2.76 -12.70 -8.25
C SER A 124 3.40 -12.33 -6.90
N GLY A 125 2.62 -11.71 -6.01
CA GLY A 125 3.04 -11.42 -4.64
C GLY A 125 3.28 -12.72 -3.84
N TYR A 126 4.26 -12.73 -2.95
CA TYR A 126 4.57 -13.88 -2.10
C TYR A 126 4.88 -13.48 -0.65
N SER A 127 4.31 -14.22 0.31
CA SER A 127 4.64 -14.08 1.74
C SER A 127 4.72 -15.45 2.42
N ASP A 128 5.74 -15.64 3.26
CA ASP A 128 5.82 -16.78 4.19
C ASP A 128 4.88 -16.64 5.39
N THR A 129 4.25 -15.47 5.54
CA THR A 129 3.21 -15.19 6.53
C THR A 129 1.93 -14.83 5.80
N ASP A 130 1.40 -13.62 5.96
CA ASP A 130 0.09 -13.20 5.47
C ASP A 130 0.24 -12.17 4.34
N GLY A 131 -0.79 -12.00 3.51
CA GLY A 131 -0.85 -10.91 2.53
C GLY A 131 0.20 -11.03 1.44
N GLY A 132 0.01 -11.93 0.47
CA GLY A 132 0.97 -12.13 -0.63
C GLY A 132 1.05 -10.90 -1.53
N GLY A 133 -0.09 -10.32 -1.91
CA GLY A 133 -0.15 -9.07 -2.69
C GLY A 133 0.04 -7.84 -1.82
N LEU A 134 -0.89 -7.63 -0.89
CA LEU A 134 -0.94 -6.47 0.02
C LEU A 134 -1.11 -6.94 1.47
N LEU A 135 -0.28 -6.42 2.35
CA LEU A 135 -0.48 -6.50 3.80
C LEU A 135 -0.91 -5.12 4.29
N ILE A 136 -2.04 -5.08 4.99
CA ILE A 136 -2.56 -3.90 5.69
C ILE A 136 -2.44 -4.20 7.18
N ASP A 137 -1.62 -3.43 7.89
CA ASP A 137 -1.44 -3.56 9.34
C ASP A 137 -1.78 -2.23 10.03
N ARG A 138 -2.76 -2.25 10.95
CA ARG A 138 -3.18 -1.06 11.71
C ARG A 138 -3.48 0.18 10.83
N SER A 139 -3.96 -0.04 9.61
CA SER A 139 -4.26 1.02 8.62
C SER A 139 -5.62 0.82 7.95
N ALA A 140 -6.28 1.90 7.53
CA ALA A 140 -7.54 1.85 6.79
C ALA A 140 -7.29 2.28 5.34
N VAL A 141 -7.04 1.31 4.44
CA VAL A 141 -6.69 1.58 3.05
C VAL A 141 -7.90 1.41 2.13
N GLU A 142 -8.15 2.41 1.28
CA GLU A 142 -9.05 2.28 0.12
C GLU A 142 -8.27 1.70 -1.07
N VAL A 143 -8.65 0.49 -1.48
CA VAL A 143 -8.11 -0.19 -2.66
C VAL A 143 -9.13 -0.05 -3.78
N GLN A 144 -8.78 0.64 -4.85
CA GLN A 144 -9.73 0.97 -5.92
C GLN A 144 -9.19 0.56 -7.28
N GLY A 145 -10.03 -0.09 -8.10
CA GLY A 145 -9.68 -0.39 -9.50
C GLY A 145 -8.45 -1.29 -9.67
N CYS A 146 -8.04 -1.99 -8.61
CA CYS A 146 -6.84 -2.82 -8.61
C CYS A 146 -7.15 -4.26 -9.03
N VAL A 147 -6.13 -4.92 -9.59
CA VAL A 147 -6.12 -6.35 -9.87
C VAL A 147 -5.08 -7.02 -8.99
N PHE A 148 -5.44 -8.09 -8.30
CA PHE A 148 -4.51 -8.95 -7.58
C PHE A 148 -4.47 -10.30 -8.30
N GLU A 149 -3.32 -10.63 -8.87
CA GLU A 149 -3.18 -11.81 -9.72
C GLU A 149 -2.05 -12.71 -9.23
N GLY A 150 -2.37 -14.00 -9.05
CA GLY A 150 -1.38 -15.03 -8.74
C GLY A 150 -0.63 -14.81 -7.42
N CYS A 151 -1.18 -14.04 -6.48
CA CYS A 151 -0.54 -13.77 -5.21
C CYS A 151 -0.70 -14.95 -4.25
N THR A 152 0.35 -15.26 -3.49
CA THR A 152 0.42 -16.41 -2.59
C THR A 152 0.85 -16.00 -1.19
N ALA A 153 0.14 -16.49 -0.17
CA ALA A 153 0.56 -16.41 1.23
C ALA A 153 0.59 -17.82 1.83
N VAL A 154 1.66 -18.16 2.56
CA VAL A 154 1.73 -19.43 3.32
C VAL A 154 0.74 -19.39 4.50
N GLY A 155 0.49 -18.21 5.06
CA GLY A 155 -0.56 -17.93 6.04
C GLY A 155 -1.89 -17.60 5.38
N SER A 156 -2.46 -16.46 5.72
CA SER A 156 -3.77 -16.01 5.25
C SER A 156 -3.68 -14.85 4.27
N GLY A 157 -4.73 -14.65 3.48
CA GLY A 157 -4.84 -13.50 2.57
C GLY A 157 -3.88 -13.63 1.40
N GLY A 158 -4.17 -14.52 0.46
CA GLY A 158 -3.30 -14.76 -0.70
C GLY A 158 -3.06 -13.46 -1.48
N ALA A 159 -4.13 -12.71 -1.74
CA ALA A 159 -4.04 -11.34 -2.25
C ALA A 159 -3.85 -10.32 -1.13
N ILE A 160 -4.81 -10.19 -0.22
CA ILE A 160 -4.79 -9.18 0.84
C ILE A 160 -4.94 -9.83 2.21
N ALA A 161 -4.06 -9.47 3.14
CA ALA A 161 -4.31 -9.67 4.57
C ALA A 161 -4.49 -8.32 5.25
N SER A 162 -5.60 -8.15 5.97
CA SER A 162 -5.83 -7.02 6.87
C SER A 162 -5.71 -7.51 8.30
N ILE A 163 -4.60 -7.15 8.94
CA ILE A 163 -4.29 -7.53 10.31
C ILE A 163 -4.39 -6.31 11.23
N SER A 164 -4.91 -6.54 12.43
CA SER A 164 -5.16 -5.55 13.47
C SER A 164 -6.43 -4.71 13.30
N GLU A 165 -7.09 -4.46 14.43
CA GLU A 165 -8.28 -3.61 14.50
C GLU A 165 -7.95 -2.13 14.26
N THR A 166 -8.49 -1.57 13.19
CA THR A 166 -8.58 -0.13 12.96
C THR A 166 -9.96 0.40 13.34
N ALA A 167 -10.08 1.71 13.53
CA ALA A 167 -11.37 2.35 13.81
C ALA A 167 -12.37 2.22 12.64
N LEU A 168 -11.86 2.04 11.41
CA LEU A 168 -12.62 1.89 10.18
C LEU A 168 -12.08 0.71 9.38
N PRO A 169 -12.92 -0.20 8.87
CA PRO A 169 -12.45 -1.30 8.04
C PRO A 169 -11.80 -0.78 6.75
N PRO A 170 -10.77 -1.46 6.21
CA PRO A 170 -10.33 -1.23 4.84
C PRO A 170 -11.46 -1.49 3.84
N ILE A 171 -11.35 -0.88 2.66
CA ILE A 171 -12.39 -0.95 1.63
C ILE A 171 -11.75 -1.34 0.29
N ALA A 172 -12.35 -2.28 -0.44
CA ALA A 172 -12.05 -2.49 -1.86
C ALA A 172 -13.24 -2.13 -2.75
N ARG A 173 -12.97 -1.43 -3.86
CA ARG A 173 -13.97 -0.99 -4.84
C ARG A 173 -13.52 -1.29 -6.25
N ASN A 174 -14.38 -1.93 -7.05
CA ASN A 174 -14.10 -2.23 -8.45
C ASN A 174 -12.80 -3.03 -8.63
N CYS A 175 -12.48 -3.92 -7.68
CA CYS A 175 -11.26 -4.71 -7.71
C CYS A 175 -11.50 -6.11 -8.28
N ARG A 176 -10.44 -6.72 -8.82
CA ARG A 176 -10.44 -8.11 -9.26
C ARG A 176 -9.38 -8.90 -8.49
N PHE A 177 -9.76 -10.06 -7.99
CA PHE A 177 -8.89 -11.02 -7.32
C PHE A 177 -8.89 -12.28 -8.17
N VAL A 178 -7.74 -12.66 -8.70
CA VAL A 178 -7.63 -13.74 -9.68
C VAL A 178 -6.51 -14.70 -9.29
N ALA A 179 -6.87 -15.97 -9.14
CA ALA A 179 -5.94 -17.08 -8.90
C ALA A 179 -5.01 -16.87 -7.69
N ASN A 180 -5.51 -16.24 -6.63
CA ASN A 180 -4.74 -16.03 -5.41
C ASN A 180 -4.86 -17.24 -4.47
N THR A 181 -3.80 -17.52 -3.71
CA THR A 181 -3.71 -18.72 -2.89
C THR A 181 -3.26 -18.39 -1.47
N ALA A 182 -3.98 -18.91 -0.47
CA ALA A 182 -3.60 -18.85 0.94
C ALA A 182 -3.43 -20.24 1.53
N GLY A 183 -2.40 -20.46 2.36
CA GLY A 183 -2.21 -21.72 3.07
C GLY A 183 -3.21 -21.92 4.23
N VAL A 184 -3.88 -20.88 4.70
CA VAL A 184 -4.80 -20.95 5.84
C VAL A 184 -6.20 -20.46 5.46
N SER A 185 -6.38 -19.15 5.31
CA SER A 185 -7.69 -18.53 5.09
C SER A 185 -7.64 -17.43 4.04
N GLY A 186 -8.76 -17.18 3.37
CA GLY A 186 -8.90 -16.03 2.47
C GLY A 186 -7.94 -16.10 1.29
N GLY A 187 -8.21 -16.97 0.31
CA GLY A 187 -7.36 -17.07 -0.88
C GLY A 187 -7.23 -15.72 -1.59
N GLY A 188 -8.33 -14.98 -1.70
CA GLY A 188 -8.32 -13.56 -2.04
C GLY A 188 -7.99 -12.72 -0.81
N ILE A 189 -8.97 -12.52 0.08
CA ILE A 189 -8.83 -11.62 1.24
C ILE A 189 -9.02 -12.39 2.54
N ASP A 190 -8.10 -12.18 3.48
CA ASP A 190 -8.30 -12.46 4.89
C ASP A 190 -8.32 -11.16 5.69
N ALA A 191 -9.30 -10.97 6.55
CA ALA A 191 -9.43 -9.75 7.34
C ALA A 191 -9.84 -10.03 8.78
N ASP A 192 -9.10 -9.44 9.70
CA ASP A 192 -9.46 -9.37 11.12
C ASP A 192 -10.16 -8.05 11.42
N GLY A 193 -11.42 -8.11 11.88
CA GLY A 193 -12.17 -6.89 12.23
C GLY A 193 -12.86 -6.17 11.06
N GLY A 194 -13.06 -6.87 9.93
CA GLY A 194 -13.90 -6.42 8.81
C GLY A 194 -13.13 -5.91 7.58
N PHE A 195 -13.81 -5.93 6.44
CA PHE A 195 -13.33 -5.46 5.15
C PHE A 195 -14.54 -5.20 4.24
N ASP A 196 -14.74 -3.96 3.80
CA ASP A 196 -15.88 -3.60 2.97
C ASP A 196 -15.56 -3.76 1.48
N LEU A 197 -16.53 -4.25 0.71
CA LEU A 197 -16.35 -4.68 -0.66
C LEU A 197 -17.52 -4.19 -1.52
N PHE A 198 -17.17 -3.50 -2.60
CA PHE A 198 -18.13 -2.95 -3.54
C PHE A 198 -17.70 -3.26 -4.97
N ASP A 199 -18.58 -3.92 -5.72
CA ASP A 199 -18.40 -4.15 -7.16
C ASP A 199 -17.09 -4.93 -7.48
N CYS A 200 -16.73 -5.89 -6.62
CA CYS A 200 -15.51 -6.69 -6.76
C CYS A 200 -15.78 -8.07 -7.38
N VAL A 201 -14.76 -8.64 -8.03
CA VAL A 201 -14.83 -9.99 -8.60
C VAL A 201 -13.69 -10.85 -8.03
N PHE A 202 -14.03 -12.03 -7.54
CA PHE A 202 -13.10 -13.07 -7.08
C PHE A 202 -13.18 -14.25 -8.04
N GLU A 203 -12.05 -14.70 -8.56
CA GLU A 203 -11.99 -15.77 -9.56
C GLU A 203 -10.83 -16.73 -9.31
N ASN A 204 -11.15 -18.01 -9.09
CA ASN A 204 -10.19 -19.08 -8.83
C ASN A 204 -9.29 -18.84 -7.59
N ASP A 205 -9.76 -18.06 -6.63
CA ASP A 205 -9.03 -17.86 -5.37
C ASP A 205 -9.22 -19.06 -4.43
N THR A 206 -8.13 -19.53 -3.81
CA THR A 206 -8.16 -20.76 -3.01
C THR A 206 -7.49 -20.60 -1.65
N SER A 207 -8.05 -21.27 -0.64
CA SER A 207 -7.41 -21.42 0.67
C SER A 207 -7.53 -22.85 1.19
N GLU A 208 -6.64 -23.30 2.07
CA GLU A 208 -6.74 -24.67 2.60
C GLU A 208 -7.91 -24.83 3.58
N LEU A 209 -8.16 -23.86 4.46
CA LEU A 209 -9.10 -24.02 5.56
C LEU A 209 -10.38 -23.20 5.39
N TYR A 210 -10.31 -21.87 5.33
CA TYR A 210 -11.52 -21.03 5.41
C TYR A 210 -11.58 -20.00 4.30
N GLY A 211 -12.72 -19.94 3.60
CA GLY A 211 -13.01 -18.91 2.60
C GLY A 211 -12.00 -18.84 1.45
N GLY A 212 -12.27 -19.54 0.35
CA GLY A 212 -11.41 -19.51 -0.84
C GLY A 212 -11.29 -18.10 -1.44
N GLY A 213 -12.41 -17.37 -1.56
CA GLY A 213 -12.42 -15.97 -1.96
C GLY A 213 -12.08 -15.08 -0.78
N ILE A 214 -12.94 -15.08 0.24
CA ILE A 214 -12.83 -14.17 1.38
C ILE A 214 -13.10 -14.90 2.68
N HIS A 215 -12.27 -14.59 3.68
CA HIS A 215 -12.51 -14.92 5.07
C HIS A 215 -12.44 -13.65 5.91
N VAL A 216 -13.45 -13.44 6.75
CA VAL A 216 -13.48 -12.34 7.73
C VAL A 216 -13.69 -12.95 9.10
N SER A 217 -12.73 -12.76 9.99
CA SER A 217 -12.88 -13.11 11.40
C SER A 217 -13.46 -11.95 12.20
N GLY A 218 -14.46 -12.26 13.03
CA GLY A 218 -15.12 -11.32 13.95
C GLY A 218 -14.69 -11.52 15.40
N ASP A 219 -14.30 -10.40 16.01
CA ASP A 219 -13.60 -10.11 17.27
C ASP A 219 -13.83 -11.02 18.52
N PRO A 220 -12.77 -11.50 19.22
CA PRO A 220 -12.86 -12.06 20.58
C PRO A 220 -13.27 -11.04 21.70
N PHE A 221 -13.40 -9.74 21.39
CA PHE A 221 -13.66 -8.63 22.32
C PHE A 221 -14.95 -7.81 22.07
N GLY A 222 -15.79 -8.19 21.09
CA GLY A 222 -17.16 -7.70 20.95
C GLY A 222 -17.38 -6.38 20.17
N LYS A 223 -16.43 -5.88 19.38
CA LYS A 223 -16.68 -4.84 18.38
C LYS A 223 -17.10 -5.49 17.06
N SER A 224 -18.39 -5.40 16.76
CA SER A 224 -18.95 -5.90 15.50
C SER A 224 -18.71 -4.90 14.37
N ASN A 225 -17.50 -4.87 13.82
CA ASN A 225 -17.30 -4.30 12.50
C ASN A 225 -17.83 -5.34 11.49
N TYR A 226 -19.08 -5.14 11.05
CA TYR A 226 -19.66 -5.95 9.99
C TYR A 226 -19.06 -5.51 8.64
N SER A 227 -18.51 -6.46 7.88
CA SER A 227 -18.19 -6.23 6.48
C SER A 227 -19.46 -5.98 5.67
N ILE A 228 -19.44 -4.95 4.84
CA ILE A 228 -20.42 -4.74 3.78
C ILE A 228 -19.90 -5.41 2.52
N VAL A 229 -20.64 -6.39 1.99
CA VAL A 229 -20.34 -7.02 0.70
C VAL A 229 -21.47 -6.72 -0.26
N GLN A 230 -21.21 -5.86 -1.25
CA GLN A 230 -22.22 -5.36 -2.17
C GLN A 230 -21.75 -5.54 -3.62
N ASN A 231 -22.63 -6.09 -4.45
CA ASN A 231 -22.39 -6.31 -5.89
C ASN A 231 -21.09 -7.08 -6.19
N CYS A 232 -20.71 -8.01 -5.31
CA CYS A 232 -19.51 -8.80 -5.50
C CYS A 232 -19.84 -10.17 -6.11
N GLU A 233 -18.95 -10.66 -6.97
CA GLU A 233 -19.07 -11.97 -7.61
C GLU A 233 -17.94 -12.90 -7.18
N PHE A 234 -18.26 -14.18 -6.97
CA PHE A 234 -17.29 -15.22 -6.58
C PHE A 234 -17.40 -16.39 -7.55
N HIS A 235 -16.31 -16.67 -8.26
CA HIS A 235 -16.25 -17.66 -9.32
C HIS A 235 -15.16 -18.68 -9.03
N ARG A 236 -15.56 -19.94 -8.77
CA ARG A 236 -14.63 -21.07 -8.55
C ARG A 236 -13.61 -20.81 -7.43
N CYS A 237 -14.04 -20.08 -6.41
CA CYS A 237 -13.23 -19.91 -5.23
C CYS A 237 -13.45 -21.11 -4.29
N GLU A 238 -12.38 -21.69 -3.75
CA GLU A 238 -12.43 -23.01 -3.08
C GLU A 238 -11.68 -23.02 -1.74
N SER A 239 -12.28 -23.65 -0.72
CA SER A 239 -11.59 -24.00 0.53
C SER A 239 -12.26 -25.19 1.21
N LYS A 240 -11.69 -25.70 2.31
CA LYS A 240 -12.32 -26.77 3.09
C LYS A 240 -13.61 -26.33 3.79
N TYR A 241 -13.66 -25.08 4.27
CA TYR A 241 -14.79 -24.51 5.00
C TYR A 241 -15.19 -23.19 4.37
N GLY A 242 -16.19 -23.25 3.49
CA GLY A 242 -16.58 -22.14 2.62
C GLY A 242 -15.81 -22.16 1.32
N GLY A 243 -15.92 -21.11 0.53
CA GLY A 243 -15.26 -21.03 -0.76
C GLY A 243 -15.11 -19.62 -1.27
N GLY A 244 -15.82 -18.64 -0.72
CA GLY A 244 -16.21 -17.44 -1.45
C GLY A 244 -17.72 -17.48 -1.54
#